data_AF-A0A7V0IWI1-F1
#
_entry.id   AF-A0A7V0IWI1-F1
#
_cell.length_a   1.000
_cell.length_b   1.000
_cell.length_c   1.000
_cell.angle_alpha   90.00
_cell.angle_beta   90.00
_cell.angle_gamma   90.00
#
_symmetry.space_group_name_H-M   'P 1'
#
loop_
_entity.id
_entity.type
_entity.pdbx_description
1 polymer ?
#
loop_
_entity_poly.entity_id
_entity_poly.type
_entity_poly.pdbx_seq_one_letter_code
_entity_poly.pdbx_strand_id
1 'polypeptide(L)' 'MTTEKLKEKIEHVLPFLNEKQKRIFLGGEAKSIGYGGISKIAKLAGVSRPTIHQGITDLESVDEVAI' A
#
# COMPACT_ATOMS: atom_id res chain seq x y z
N MET A 1 -3.03 2.25 -14.53
CA MET A 1 -4.23 2.76 -13.80
C MET A 1 -4.13 4.27 -13.66
N THR A 2 -5.23 5.02 -13.81
CA THR A 2 -5.22 6.48 -13.58
C THR A 2 -5.18 6.80 -12.08
N THR A 3 -4.77 8.03 -11.72
CA THR A 3 -4.72 8.46 -10.30
C THR A 3 -6.10 8.40 -9.64
N GLU A 4 -7.17 8.79 -10.34
CA GLU A 4 -8.55 8.72 -9.83
C GLU A 4 -9.01 7.29 -9.55
N LYS A 5 -8.78 6.36 -10.50
CA LYS A 5 -9.12 4.95 -10.31
C LYS A 5 -8.35 4.31 -9.15
N LEU A 6 -7.10 4.71 -8.95
CA LEU A 6 -6.29 4.26 -7.82
C LEU A 6 -6.84 4.78 -6.49
N LYS A 7 -7.25 6.05 -6.46
CA LYS A 7 -7.85 6.68 -5.28
C LYS A 7 -9.15 5.96 -4.88
N GLU A 8 -10.04 5.77 -5.86
CA GLU A 8 -11.31 5.06 -5.67
C GLU A 8 -11.08 3.64 -5.14
N LYS A 9 -10.13 2.90 -5.72
CA LYS A 9 -9.74 1.56 -5.24
C LYS A 9 -9.31 1.60 -3.77
N ILE A 10 -8.46 2.55 -3.39
CA ILE A 10 -7.98 2.71 -2.01
C ILE A 10 -9.17 2.98 -1.07
N GLU A 11 -10.01 3.95 -1.40
CA GLU A 11 -11.18 4.33 -0.58
C GLU A 11 -12.18 3.19 -0.41
N HIS A 12 -12.39 2.38 -1.45
CA HIS A 12 -13.31 1.23 -1.40
C HIS A 12 -12.74 0.03 -0.63
N VAL A 13 -11.43 -0.21 -0.68
CA VAL A 13 -10.83 -1.42 -0.08
C VAL A 13 -10.46 -1.20 1.38
N LEU A 14 -9.86 -0.06 1.73
CA LEU A 14 -9.30 0.17 3.06
C LEU A 14 -10.28 -0.06 4.24
N PRO A 15 -11.58 0.31 4.17
CA PRO A 15 -12.51 0.12 5.29
C PRO A 15 -12.69 -1.34 5.73
N PHE A 16 -12.44 -2.30 4.83
CA PHE A 16 -12.63 -3.73 5.10
C PHE A 16 -11.37 -4.43 5.61
N LEU A 17 -10.25 -3.70 5.69
CA LEU A 17 -8.96 -4.24 6.09
C LEU A 17 -8.62 -3.85 7.52
N ASN A 18 -7.92 -4.73 8.23
CA ASN A 18 -7.27 -4.36 9.49
C ASN A 18 -6.00 -3.54 9.22
N GLU A 19 -5.42 -2.92 10.26
CA GLU A 19 -4.25 -2.04 10.10
C GLU A 19 -3.04 -2.71 9.43
N LYS A 20 -2.77 -4.00 9.72
CA LYS A 20 -1.68 -4.73 9.06
C LYS A 20 -1.97 -4.95 7.58
N GLN A 21 -3.18 -5.39 7.24
CA GLN A 21 -3.62 -5.59 5.86
C GLN A 21 -3.63 -4.30 5.05
N LYS A 22 -4.06 -3.18 5.66
CA LYS A 22 -4.00 -1.85 5.04
C LYS A 22 -2.56 -1.51 4.64
N ARG A 23 -1.59 -1.68 5.56
CA ARG A 23 -0.19 -1.41 5.26
C ARG A 23 0.32 -2.28 4.11
N ILE A 24 0.09 -3.59 4.17
CA ILE A 24 0.54 -4.53 3.12
C ILE A 24 -0.06 -4.14 1.76
N PHE A 25 -1.37 -3.87 1.70
CA PHE A 25 -2.05 -3.45 0.47
C PHE A 25 -1.43 -2.16 -0.10
N LEU A 26 -1.29 -1.11 0.72
CA LEU A 26 -0.73 0.16 0.29
C LEU A 26 0.75 0.05 -0.11
N GLY A 27 1.53 -0.79 0.58
CA GLY A 27 2.91 -1.12 0.24
C GLY A 27 3.01 -1.84 -1.11
N GLY A 28 2.12 -2.80 -1.36
CA GLY A 28 2.04 -3.52 -2.64
C GLY A 28 1.68 -2.58 -3.80
N GLU A 29 0.68 -1.71 -3.64
CA GLU A 29 0.35 -0.71 -4.66
C GLU A 29 1.52 0.23 -4.92
N ALA A 30 2.23 0.67 -3.88
CA ALA A 30 3.41 1.52 -4.01
C ALA A 30 4.55 0.84 -4.78
N LYS A 31 4.86 -0.45 -4.49
CA LYS A 31 5.84 -1.23 -5.25
C LYS A 31 5.42 -1.39 -6.72
N SER A 32 4.14 -1.66 -6.98
CA SER A 32 3.64 -1.86 -8.36
C SER A 32 3.79 -0.61 -9.24
N ILE A 33 3.76 0.58 -8.64
CA ILE A 33 3.95 1.86 -9.33
C ILE A 33 5.43 2.14 -9.61
N GLY A 34 6.34 1.66 -8.76
CA GLY A 34 7.77 1.92 -8.87
C GLY A 34 8.17 3.33 -8.40
N TYR A 35 8.96 4.05 -9.20
CA TYR A 35 9.50 5.35 -8.82
C TYR A 35 8.39 6.35 -8.43
N GLY A 36 8.51 6.96 -7.24
CA GLY A 36 7.52 7.88 -6.70
C GLY A 36 6.24 7.23 -6.14
N GLY A 37 6.10 5.90 -6.23
CA GLY A 37 4.93 5.15 -5.75
C GLY A 37 4.61 5.40 -4.28
N ILE A 38 5.64 5.43 -3.41
CA ILE A 38 5.48 5.69 -1.97
C ILE A 38 4.85 7.07 -1.73
N SER A 39 5.39 8.11 -2.33
CA SER A 39 4.84 9.47 -2.18
C SER A 39 3.43 9.59 -2.74
N LYS A 40 3.16 8.92 -3.87
CA LYS A 40 1.84 8.93 -4.50
C LYS A 40 0.78 8.24 -3.64
N ILE A 41 1.06 7.02 -3.16
CA ILE A 41 0.13 6.26 -2.33
C ILE A 41 -0.07 6.93 -0.97
N ALA A 42 0.99 7.43 -0.33
CA ALA A 42 0.88 8.17 0.93
C ALA A 42 -0.10 9.35 0.80
N LYS A 43 0.00 10.13 -0.30
CA LYS A 43 -0.90 11.25 -0.59
C LYS A 43 -2.34 10.79 -0.83
N LEU A 44 -2.55 9.73 -1.61
CA LEU A 44 -3.89 9.25 -1.95
C LEU A 44 -4.61 8.61 -0.76
N ALA A 45 -3.90 7.86 0.07
CA ALA A 45 -4.46 7.16 1.22
C ALA A 45 -4.51 8.02 2.50
N GLY A 46 -3.91 9.22 2.50
CA GLY A 46 -3.87 10.09 3.67
C GLY A 46 -3.01 9.54 4.82
N VAL A 47 -1.95 8.78 4.49
CA VAL A 47 -1.06 8.15 5.47
C VAL A 47 0.39 8.66 5.33
N SER A 48 1.20 8.39 6.35
CA SER A 48 2.61 8.77 6.32
C SER A 48 3.43 7.88 5.36
N ARG A 49 4.52 8.41 4.79
CA ARG A 49 5.47 7.60 3.99
C ARG A 49 6.06 6.41 4.80
N PRO A 50 6.43 6.58 6.09
CA PRO A 50 6.85 5.44 6.92
C PRO A 50 5.81 4.31 6.99
N THR A 51 4.51 4.62 7.02
CA THR A 51 3.43 3.61 7.00
C THR A 51 3.50 2.74 5.74
N ILE A 52 3.81 3.35 4.59
CA ILE A 52 3.96 2.64 3.31
C ILE A 52 5.25 1.80 3.30
N HIS A 53 6.36 2.35 3.80
CA HIS A 53 7.61 1.59 3.96
C HIS A 53 7.42 0.35 4.82
N GLN A 54 6.74 0.48 5.97
CA GLN A 54 6.42 -0.66 6.82
C GLN A 54 5.55 -1.68 6.08
N GLY A 55 4.59 -1.22 5.28
CA GLY A 55 3.79 -2.11 4.43
C GLY A 55 4.60 -2.91 3.40
N ILE A 56 5.66 -2.30 2.84
CA ILE A 56 6.60 -2.97 1.94
C ILE A 56 7.39 -4.05 2.69
N THR A 57 7.92 -3.72 3.87
CA THR A 57 8.61 -4.68 4.73
C THR A 57 7.68 -5.81 5.18
N ASP A 58 6.46 -5.49 5.59
CA ASP A 58 5.44 -6.47 5.99
C ASP A 58 5.11 -7.42 4.81
N LEU A 59 5.04 -6.90 3.57
CA LEU A 59 4.80 -7.71 2.36
C LEU A 59 5.98 -8.64 2.05
N GLU A 60 7.22 -8.16 2.16
CA GLU A 60 8.45 -8.94 1.90
C GLU A 60 8.69 -10.00 2.97
N SER A 61 8.22 -9.78 4.20
CA SER A 61 8.32 -10.78 5.29
C SER A 61 7.46 -12.04 5.06
N VAL A 62 6.48 -12.01 4.16
CA VAL A 62 5.63 -13.17 3.84
C VAL A 62 6.36 -14.16 2.92
N ASP A 63 7.35 -13.71 2.13
CA ASP A 63 8.16 -14.59 1.27
C ASP A 63 9.02 -15.58 2.08
N GLU A 64 9.23 -15.36 3.38
CA GLU A 64 10.03 -16.26 4.23
C GLU A 64 9.23 -17.41 4.87
N VAL A 65 7.89 -17.40 4.83
CA VAL A 65 7.04 -18.41 5.54
C VAL A 65 6.11 -19.18 4.59
N ALA A 66 6.24 -18.98 3.27
CA ALA A 66 5.54 -19.76 2.28
C ALA A 66 6.46 -20.82 1.63
N ILE A 67 6.93 -21.78 2.42
CA ILE A 67 7.41 -23.11 1.97
C ILE A 67 6.74 -24.18 2.83
#